data_AF-A0A949NPT9-F1
#
_entry.id   AF-A0A949NPT9-F1
#
_cell.length_a   1.000
_cell.length_b   1.000
_cell.length_c   1.000
_cell.angle_alpha   90.00
_cell.angle_beta   90.00
_cell.angle_gamma   90.00
#
_symmetry.space_group_name_H-M   'P 1'
#
loop_
_entity.id
_entity.type
_entity.pdbx_description
1 polymer ?
#
loop_
_entity_poly.entity_id
_entity_poly.type
_entity_poly.pdbx_seq_one_letter_code
_entity_poly.pdbx_strand_id
1 'polypeptide(L)'
;MPHKPTDEELVQKVKVLEQEPLGSGARADFDIPDAGDLTSILNVAEVQSIMDDFYHLTGMATAILDLKGNVLEQTGWQDICTKFHRKHPQTSQSCTESDLFISKHIKPGEYVEYKCKNGLWDVVTPLYIGNTHLGNIYTGQFFYDDEKVDEAVFEKQAEMYGFDKKAYLDAFSRIPRYSRKDIHHLMSFLVKFAAYLSKISLSNVQLQKEISERKQAEAALQDSEARLRILINTIPDLVWLKDQQGIYTLCNPRFESFFGVSER
;
A
#
# COMPACT_ATOMS: atom_id res chain seq x y z
N MET A 1 2.03 -40.06 3.08
CA MET A 1 1.91 -38.61 3.37
C MET A 1 2.43 -37.87 2.17
N PRO A 2 1.74 -36.85 1.63
CA PRO A 2 2.35 -35.98 0.63
C PRO A 2 3.57 -35.31 1.26
N HIS A 3 4.69 -35.27 0.53
CA HIS A 3 5.90 -34.59 0.95
C HIS A 3 5.57 -33.12 1.20
N LYS A 4 5.64 -32.67 2.45
CA LYS A 4 5.54 -31.25 2.77
C LYS A 4 6.83 -30.59 2.24
N PRO A 5 6.76 -29.60 1.34
CA PRO A 5 7.97 -28.93 0.90
C PRO A 5 8.65 -28.28 2.11
N THR A 6 9.98 -28.39 2.19
CA THR A 6 10.76 -27.73 3.25
C THR A 6 10.80 -26.22 3.03
N ASP A 7 11.13 -25.46 4.06
CA ASP A 7 11.22 -23.99 3.99
C ASP A 7 12.22 -23.51 2.90
N GLU A 8 13.24 -24.32 2.59
CA GLU A 8 14.20 -24.06 1.48
C GLU A 8 13.61 -24.32 0.08
N GLU A 9 12.67 -25.26 -0.06
CA GLU A 9 12.02 -25.58 -1.34
C GLU A 9 11.01 -24.52 -1.78
N LEU A 10 10.42 -23.79 -0.82
CA LEU A 10 9.46 -22.73 -1.07
C LEU A 10 10.08 -21.44 -1.66
N VAL A 11 11.39 -21.21 -1.47
CA VAL A 11 12.10 -19.99 -1.92
C VAL A 11 12.73 -20.16 -3.33
N GLN A 12 12.50 -21.29 -4.01
CA GLN A 12 13.43 -21.76 -5.04
C GLN A 12 13.60 -20.93 -6.33
N LYS A 13 12.89 -19.82 -6.56
CA LYS A 13 13.15 -18.95 -7.72
C LYS A 13 12.81 -17.48 -7.44
N VAL A 14 13.70 -16.77 -6.71
CA VAL A 14 13.68 -15.30 -6.70
C VAL A 14 14.01 -14.81 -8.11
N LYS A 15 13.09 -14.10 -8.75
CA LYS A 15 13.33 -13.46 -10.05
C LYS A 15 13.48 -11.97 -9.82
N VAL A 16 14.64 -11.44 -10.21
CA VAL A 16 14.92 -10.01 -10.21
C VAL A 16 14.60 -9.48 -11.61
N LEU A 17 13.77 -8.45 -11.71
CA LEU A 17 13.67 -7.68 -12.95
C LEU A 17 14.80 -6.65 -12.96
N GLU A 18 15.58 -6.61 -14.03
CA GLU A 18 16.48 -5.46 -14.26
C GLU A 18 15.63 -4.20 -14.41
N GLN A 19 15.61 -3.37 -13.37
CA GLN A 19 14.91 -2.08 -13.40
C GLN A 19 15.90 -0.99 -13.80
N GLU A 20 15.50 -0.14 -14.77
CA GLU A 20 16.07 1.21 -14.80
C GLU A 20 15.65 1.92 -13.50
N PRO A 21 16.58 2.61 -12.82
CA PRO A 21 16.23 3.33 -11.61
C PRO A 21 15.12 4.31 -11.95
N LEU A 22 13.95 4.15 -11.32
CA LEU A 22 12.93 5.19 -11.34
C LEU A 22 13.65 6.48 -10.93
N GLY A 23 13.68 7.43 -11.87
CA GLY A 23 14.62 8.55 -11.89
C GLY A 23 14.85 9.17 -10.52
N SER A 24 16.10 9.55 -10.28
CA SER A 24 16.65 10.15 -9.06
C SER A 24 15.93 11.45 -8.66
N GLY A 25 14.68 11.34 -8.21
CA GLY A 25 14.14 12.22 -7.18
C GLY A 25 14.82 11.79 -5.89
N ALA A 26 15.43 12.75 -5.20
CA ALA A 26 16.24 12.53 -4.02
C ALA A 26 15.76 11.34 -3.18
N ARG A 27 16.66 10.38 -2.91
CA ARG A 27 16.56 9.50 -1.74
C ARG A 27 16.63 10.42 -0.52
N ALA A 28 15.52 11.08 -0.19
CA ALA A 28 15.32 11.57 1.13
C ALA A 28 15.15 10.32 1.99
N ASP A 29 16.06 10.11 2.94
CA ASP A 29 15.83 9.23 4.08
C ASP A 29 14.65 9.82 4.86
N PHE A 30 13.45 9.60 4.33
CA PHE A 30 12.22 9.93 4.98
C PHE A 30 11.83 8.70 5.77
N ASP A 31 12.31 8.64 7.01
CA ASP A 31 11.63 7.86 8.03
C ASP A 31 10.21 8.41 8.09
N ILE A 32 9.25 7.62 7.62
CA ILE A 32 7.82 7.93 7.79
C ILE A 32 7.60 7.77 9.30
N PRO A 33 7.60 8.87 10.08
CA PRO A 33 7.52 8.77 11.52
C PRO A 33 6.07 8.39 11.78
N ASP A 34 5.85 7.21 12.35
CA ASP A 34 4.52 6.60 12.41
C ASP A 34 3.98 6.29 11.01
N ALA A 35 4.70 5.46 10.24
CA ALA A 35 4.12 4.76 9.10
C ALA A 35 2.93 3.97 9.66
N GLY A 36 1.76 4.59 9.61
CA GLY A 36 0.51 3.96 10.01
C GLY A 36 0.30 2.68 9.21
N ASP A 37 -0.77 1.99 9.57
CA ASP A 37 -1.23 0.85 8.79
C ASP A 37 -1.28 1.21 7.28
N LEU A 38 -1.02 0.24 6.40
CA LEU A 38 -0.96 0.45 4.95
C LEU A 38 -2.24 1.13 4.43
N THR A 39 -3.36 0.93 5.12
CA THR A 39 -4.67 1.56 4.91
C THR A 39 -4.71 3.08 5.14
N SER A 40 -3.84 3.65 5.98
CA SER A 40 -3.76 5.10 6.18
C SER A 40 -2.98 5.83 5.09
N ILE A 41 -2.24 5.07 4.27
CA ILE A 41 -1.38 5.62 3.23
C ILE A 41 -1.97 5.36 1.83
N LEU A 42 -2.52 4.16 1.60
CA LEU A 42 -3.15 3.79 0.34
C LEU A 42 -4.63 4.19 0.31
N ASN A 43 -5.06 4.74 -0.83
CA ASN A 43 -6.47 4.81 -1.16
C ASN A 43 -6.97 3.43 -1.60
N VAL A 44 -7.37 2.60 -0.64
CA VAL A 44 -7.78 1.21 -0.88
C VAL A 44 -8.90 1.11 -1.92
N ALA A 45 -9.86 2.04 -1.91
CA ALA A 45 -10.99 2.02 -2.85
C ALA A 45 -10.55 2.25 -4.31
N GLU A 46 -9.60 3.16 -4.53
CA GLU A 46 -9.06 3.44 -5.86
C GLU A 46 -8.20 2.28 -6.36
N VAL A 47 -7.38 1.69 -5.48
CA VAL A 47 -6.59 0.50 -5.82
C VAL A 47 -7.49 -0.69 -6.14
N GLN A 48 -8.56 -0.91 -5.35
CA GLN A 48 -9.56 -1.95 -5.63
C GLN A 48 -10.18 -1.76 -7.02
N SER A 49 -10.62 -0.54 -7.37
CA SER A 49 -11.20 -0.28 -8.69
C SER A 49 -10.22 -0.58 -9.83
N ILE A 50 -8.94 -0.21 -9.68
CA ILE A 50 -7.91 -0.49 -10.69
C ILE A 50 -7.68 -2.00 -10.83
N MET A 51 -7.67 -2.73 -9.71
CA MET A 51 -7.47 -4.18 -9.71
C MET A 51 -8.67 -4.94 -10.26
N ASP A 52 -9.89 -4.48 -10.01
CA ASP A 52 -11.12 -5.01 -10.61
C ASP A 52 -11.05 -4.92 -12.15
N ASP A 53 -10.69 -3.76 -12.70
CA ASP A 53 -10.50 -3.57 -14.14
C ASP A 53 -9.36 -4.44 -14.68
N PHE A 54 -8.25 -4.54 -13.95
CA PHE A 54 -7.13 -5.40 -14.31
C PHE A 54 -7.53 -6.87 -14.41
N TYR A 55 -8.34 -7.36 -13.45
CA TYR A 55 -8.89 -8.71 -13.48
C TYR A 55 -9.81 -8.91 -14.67
N HIS A 56 -10.70 -7.95 -14.96
CA HIS A 56 -11.59 -8.05 -16.12
C HIS A 56 -10.84 -8.12 -17.46
N LEU A 57 -9.68 -7.47 -17.55
CA LEU A 57 -8.84 -7.48 -18.76
C LEU A 57 -7.97 -8.74 -18.89
N THR A 58 -7.42 -9.23 -17.78
CA THR A 58 -6.37 -10.26 -17.80
C THR A 58 -6.85 -11.63 -17.32
N GLY A 59 -7.96 -11.67 -16.59
CA GLY A 59 -8.45 -12.82 -15.84
C GLY A 59 -7.59 -13.17 -14.61
N MET A 60 -6.54 -12.40 -14.30
CA MET A 60 -5.62 -12.69 -13.21
C MET A 60 -6.13 -12.15 -11.89
N ALA A 61 -6.24 -13.01 -10.89
CA ALA A 61 -6.61 -12.56 -9.55
C ALA A 61 -5.43 -11.83 -8.90
N THR A 62 -5.77 -10.84 -8.08
CA THR A 62 -4.83 -10.04 -7.31
C THR A 62 -5.28 -9.94 -5.86
N ALA A 63 -4.33 -9.66 -4.98
CA ALA A 63 -4.63 -9.18 -3.64
C ALA A 63 -3.49 -8.31 -3.11
N ILE A 64 -3.82 -7.35 -2.26
CA ILE A 64 -2.85 -6.63 -1.44
C ILE A 64 -3.10 -6.99 0.01
N LEU A 65 -2.06 -7.50 0.67
CA LEU A 65 -2.09 -7.83 2.09
C LEU A 65 -1.07 -6.98 2.84
N ASP A 66 -1.42 -6.58 4.06
CA ASP A 66 -0.46 -5.99 5.00
C ASP A 66 0.49 -7.07 5.57
N LEU A 67 1.48 -6.65 6.36
CA LEU A 67 2.44 -7.57 6.99
C LEU A 67 1.83 -8.47 8.09
N LYS A 68 0.59 -8.20 8.52
CA LYS A 68 -0.15 -9.01 9.49
C LYS A 68 -1.02 -10.07 8.78
N GLY A 69 -1.10 -10.04 7.45
CA GLY A 69 -1.93 -10.92 6.64
C GLY A 69 -3.37 -10.44 6.49
N ASN A 70 -3.68 -9.21 6.87
CA ASN A 70 -4.98 -8.61 6.60
C ASN A 70 -5.09 -8.30 5.11
N VAL A 71 -6.20 -8.72 4.51
CA VAL A 71 -6.49 -8.48 3.09
C VAL A 71 -7.07 -7.08 2.95
N LEU A 72 -6.38 -6.20 2.22
CA LEU A 72 -6.78 -4.82 1.97
C LEU A 72 -7.48 -4.68 0.62
N GLU A 73 -6.99 -5.37 -0.39
CA GLU A 73 -7.58 -5.46 -1.73
C GLU A 73 -7.65 -6.95 -2.09
N GLN A 74 -8.76 -7.36 -2.70
CA GLN A 74 -8.95 -8.72 -3.19
C GLN A 74 -9.81 -8.72 -4.44
N THR A 75 -9.27 -9.27 -5.53
CA THR A 75 -9.99 -9.33 -6.81
C THR A 75 -9.85 -10.70 -7.44
N GLY A 76 -10.95 -11.27 -7.95
CA GLY A 76 -10.92 -12.43 -8.85
C GLY A 76 -10.52 -13.77 -8.22
N TRP A 77 -10.49 -13.89 -6.89
CA TRP A 77 -10.03 -15.10 -6.20
C TRP A 77 -10.88 -16.34 -6.54
N GLN A 78 -10.22 -17.49 -6.61
CA GLN A 78 -10.85 -18.73 -7.05
C GLN A 78 -11.74 -19.34 -5.97
N ASP A 79 -12.81 -20.00 -6.40
CA ASP A 79 -13.76 -20.69 -5.52
C ASP A 79 -13.08 -21.74 -4.64
N ILE A 80 -12.08 -22.45 -5.16
CA ILE A 80 -11.37 -23.49 -4.41
C ILE A 80 -10.74 -22.91 -3.13
N CYS A 81 -10.20 -21.69 -3.21
CA CYS A 81 -9.57 -21.04 -2.07
C CYS A 81 -10.59 -20.33 -1.18
N THR A 82 -11.53 -19.59 -1.75
CA THR A 82 -12.47 -18.75 -0.99
C THR A 82 -13.57 -19.57 -0.30
N LYS A 83 -14.00 -20.69 -0.90
CA LYS A 83 -15.07 -21.54 -0.37
C LYS A 83 -14.55 -22.74 0.41
N PHE A 84 -13.32 -23.20 0.17
CA PHE A 84 -12.76 -24.40 0.82
C PHE A 84 -11.48 -24.10 1.60
N HIS A 85 -10.36 -23.79 0.93
CA HIS A 85 -9.06 -23.73 1.61
C HIS A 85 -9.02 -22.70 2.74
N ARG A 86 -9.51 -21.47 2.52
CA ARG A 86 -9.52 -20.41 3.54
C ARG A 86 -10.70 -20.48 4.51
N LYS A 87 -11.66 -21.40 4.30
CA LYS A 87 -12.79 -21.63 5.22
C LYS A 87 -12.49 -22.72 6.25
N HIS A 88 -11.67 -23.69 5.89
CA HIS A 88 -11.33 -24.79 6.77
C HIS A 88 -10.07 -24.48 7.61
N PRO A 89 -10.08 -24.71 8.95
CA PRO A 89 -9.03 -24.21 9.84
C PRO A 89 -7.59 -24.62 9.45
N GLN A 90 -7.38 -25.89 9.09
CA GLN A 90 -6.04 -26.42 8.81
C GLN A 90 -5.48 -25.93 7.46
N THR A 91 -6.34 -25.88 6.44
CA THR A 91 -5.94 -25.42 5.10
C THR A 91 -5.81 -23.90 5.06
N SER A 92 -6.58 -23.18 5.88
CA SER A 92 -6.46 -21.73 6.02
C SER A 92 -5.16 -21.35 6.73
N GLN A 93 -4.79 -22.08 7.78
CA GLN A 93 -3.48 -21.93 8.41
C GLN A 93 -2.36 -22.20 7.39
N SER A 94 -2.52 -23.22 6.54
CA SER A 94 -1.56 -23.53 5.47
C SER A 94 -1.44 -22.40 4.44
N CYS A 95 -2.53 -21.68 4.11
CA CYS A 95 -2.49 -20.44 3.32
C CYS A 95 -1.65 -19.38 4.01
N THR A 96 -2.00 -19.03 5.26
CA THR A 96 -1.31 -17.97 6.03
C THR A 96 0.17 -18.26 6.20
N GLU A 97 0.54 -19.51 6.49
CA GLU A 97 1.95 -19.92 6.59
C GLU A 97 2.71 -19.75 5.27
N SER A 98 2.07 -20.04 4.14
CA SER A 98 2.69 -19.85 2.81
C SER A 98 2.88 -18.36 2.52
N ASP A 99 1.87 -17.54 2.79
CA ASP A 99 1.86 -16.10 2.47
C ASP A 99 2.89 -15.33 3.32
N LEU A 100 2.96 -15.58 4.62
CA LEU A 100 3.84 -14.86 5.58
C LEU A 100 5.30 -15.27 5.53
N PHE A 101 5.60 -16.49 5.12
CA PHE A 101 6.98 -16.98 5.04
C PHE A 101 7.73 -16.32 3.88
N ILE A 102 7.09 -16.26 2.71
CA ILE A 102 7.69 -15.74 1.48
C ILE A 102 7.90 -14.23 1.58
N SER A 103 6.96 -13.50 2.20
CA SER A 103 7.00 -12.03 2.26
C SER A 103 8.21 -11.45 2.99
N LYS A 104 8.87 -12.21 3.89
CA LYS A 104 9.97 -11.71 4.72
C LYS A 104 11.32 -11.60 3.98
N HIS A 105 11.42 -12.14 2.77
CA HIS A 105 12.70 -12.34 2.09
C HIS A 105 12.79 -11.73 0.68
N ILE A 106 11.91 -10.77 0.35
CA ILE A 106 11.82 -10.19 -1.00
C ILE A 106 12.20 -8.72 -0.96
N LYS A 107 13.07 -8.28 -1.88
CA LYS A 107 13.49 -6.88 -1.98
C LYS A 107 12.64 -6.11 -3.00
N PRO A 108 12.62 -4.76 -2.94
CA PRO A 108 11.98 -3.95 -3.97
C PRO A 108 12.47 -4.34 -5.38
N GLY A 109 11.54 -4.56 -6.30
CA GLY A 109 11.83 -4.95 -7.68
C GLY A 109 11.99 -6.45 -7.93
N GLU A 110 11.96 -7.26 -6.87
CA GLU A 110 11.97 -8.72 -6.96
C GLU A 110 10.56 -9.29 -6.82
N TYR A 111 10.37 -10.50 -7.35
CA TYR A 111 9.21 -11.31 -7.03
C TYR A 111 9.60 -12.78 -6.85
N VAL A 112 8.73 -13.51 -6.15
CA VAL A 112 8.89 -14.93 -5.88
C VAL A 112 7.67 -15.68 -6.36
N GLU A 113 7.89 -16.73 -7.15
CA GLU A 113 6.87 -17.71 -7.52
C GLU A 113 6.98 -18.90 -6.55
N TYR A 114 5.86 -19.33 -5.97
CA TYR A 114 5.83 -20.48 -5.08
C TYR A 114 4.54 -21.28 -5.24
N LYS A 115 4.61 -22.58 -4.93
CA LYS A 115 3.41 -23.41 -4.81
C LYS A 115 2.99 -23.40 -3.34
N CYS A 116 1.80 -22.89 -3.05
CA CYS A 116 1.27 -22.85 -1.70
C CYS A 116 1.04 -24.26 -1.16
N LYS A 117 0.93 -24.38 0.17
CA LYS A 117 0.72 -25.67 0.86
C LYS A 117 -0.60 -26.37 0.49
N ASN A 118 -1.52 -25.69 -0.19
CA ASN A 118 -2.74 -26.27 -0.73
C ASN A 118 -2.65 -26.66 -2.22
N GLY A 119 -1.46 -26.54 -2.84
CA GLY A 119 -1.14 -27.11 -4.15
C GLY A 119 -1.22 -26.17 -5.34
N LEU A 120 -1.54 -24.89 -5.14
CA LEU A 120 -1.71 -23.88 -6.20
C LEU A 120 -0.51 -22.96 -6.32
N TRP A 121 -0.27 -22.40 -7.50
CA TRP A 121 0.75 -21.38 -7.67
C TRP A 121 0.24 -20.02 -7.24
N ASP A 122 1.09 -19.33 -6.47
CA ASP A 122 0.98 -17.93 -6.11
C ASP A 122 2.30 -17.24 -6.46
N VAL A 123 2.22 -15.95 -6.72
CA VAL A 123 3.37 -15.10 -7.02
C VAL A 123 3.23 -13.80 -6.24
N VAL A 124 4.33 -13.32 -5.68
CA VAL A 124 4.31 -12.18 -4.76
C VAL A 124 5.46 -11.23 -5.03
N THR A 125 5.15 -9.93 -5.00
CA THR A 125 6.12 -8.82 -4.99
C THR A 125 5.87 -7.96 -3.75
N PRO A 126 6.92 -7.45 -3.08
CA PRO A 126 6.73 -6.64 -1.89
C PRO A 126 6.27 -5.22 -2.26
N LEU A 127 5.49 -4.62 -1.38
CA LEU A 127 5.06 -3.23 -1.46
C LEU A 127 5.75 -2.42 -0.37
N TYR A 128 6.69 -1.60 -0.81
CA TYR A 128 7.43 -0.66 0.03
C TYR A 128 6.87 0.75 -0.15
N ILE A 129 6.93 1.58 0.88
CA ILE A 129 6.71 3.03 0.78
C ILE A 129 7.93 3.70 1.40
N GLY A 130 8.70 4.41 0.57
CA GLY A 130 10.08 4.81 0.94
C GLY A 130 10.94 3.57 1.20
N ASN A 131 11.55 3.50 2.39
CA ASN A 131 12.36 2.36 2.82
C ASN A 131 11.60 1.32 3.66
N THR A 132 10.31 1.54 3.92
CA THR A 132 9.51 0.69 4.82
C THR A 132 8.70 -0.33 4.03
N HIS A 133 8.87 -1.62 4.34
CA HIS A 133 8.02 -2.70 3.84
C HIS A 133 6.69 -2.64 4.58
N LEU A 134 5.58 -2.49 3.87
CA LEU A 134 4.26 -2.31 4.50
C LEU A 134 3.25 -3.39 4.10
N GLY A 135 3.52 -4.11 3.02
CA GLY A 135 2.65 -5.18 2.56
C GLY A 135 3.21 -5.86 1.33
N ASN A 136 2.37 -6.65 0.67
CA ASN A 136 2.74 -7.37 -0.53
C ASN A 136 1.58 -7.40 -1.51
N ILE A 137 1.91 -7.41 -2.79
CA ILE A 137 0.96 -7.64 -3.88
C ILE A 137 1.11 -9.09 -4.31
N TYR A 138 0.01 -9.83 -4.21
CA TYR A 138 -0.09 -11.22 -4.62
C TYR A 138 -0.86 -11.32 -5.93
N THR A 139 -0.49 -12.31 -6.73
CA THR A 139 -1.31 -12.83 -7.82
C THR A 139 -1.29 -14.34 -7.80
N GLY A 140 -2.39 -14.95 -8.20
CA GLY A 140 -2.74 -16.33 -7.89
C GLY A 140 -4.23 -16.52 -8.11
N GLN A 141 -4.88 -17.62 -7.78
CA GLN A 141 -4.29 -18.94 -7.63
C GLN A 141 -4.44 -19.66 -8.98
N PHE A 142 -3.37 -20.28 -9.49
CA PHE A 142 -3.39 -20.85 -10.84
C PHE A 142 -2.53 -22.11 -10.97
N PHE A 143 -2.55 -22.72 -12.16
CA PHE A 143 -1.58 -23.71 -12.61
C PHE A 143 -0.82 -23.24 -13.84
N TYR A 144 0.42 -23.69 -14.01
CA TYR A 144 1.11 -23.49 -15.28
C TYR A 144 0.51 -24.40 -16.36
N ASP A 145 0.47 -23.92 -17.61
CA ASP A 145 0.04 -24.71 -18.76
C ASP A 145 1.03 -25.83 -19.11
N ASP A 146 2.30 -25.67 -18.74
CA ASP A 146 3.37 -26.64 -18.93
C ASP A 146 3.47 -27.73 -17.84
N GLU A 147 2.66 -27.62 -16.78
CA GLU A 147 2.68 -28.56 -15.67
C GLU A 147 1.54 -29.59 -15.72
N LYS A 148 1.88 -30.84 -15.39
CA LYS A 148 0.89 -31.89 -15.13
C LYS A 148 0.41 -31.76 -13.69
N VAL A 149 -0.88 -31.56 -13.53
CA VAL A 149 -1.54 -31.48 -12.23
C VAL A 149 -2.19 -32.83 -11.93
N ASP A 150 -1.85 -33.43 -10.80
CA ASP A 150 -2.43 -34.70 -10.35
C ASP A 150 -3.74 -34.44 -9.59
N GLU A 151 -4.86 -34.63 -10.26
CA GLU A 151 -6.21 -34.47 -9.68
C GLU A 151 -6.44 -35.41 -8.48
N ALA A 152 -5.79 -36.58 -8.43
CA ALA A 152 -5.93 -37.52 -7.32
C ALA A 152 -5.41 -36.96 -5.99
N VAL A 153 -4.51 -35.96 -6.04
CA VAL A 153 -4.06 -35.23 -4.84
C VAL A 153 -5.20 -34.40 -4.28
N PHE A 154 -5.95 -33.70 -5.14
CA PHE A 154 -7.08 -32.85 -4.76
C PHE A 154 -8.28 -33.69 -4.30
N GLU A 155 -8.52 -34.85 -4.92
CA GLU A 155 -9.52 -35.80 -4.43
C GLU A 155 -9.23 -36.26 -2.99
N LYS A 156 -7.99 -36.68 -2.73
CA LYS A 156 -7.56 -37.09 -1.38
C LYS A 156 -7.61 -35.93 -0.39
N GLN A 157 -7.33 -34.72 -0.85
CA GLN A 157 -7.42 -33.51 -0.03
C GLN A 157 -8.88 -33.24 0.40
N ALA A 158 -9.84 -33.39 -0.52
CA ALA A 158 -11.26 -33.26 -0.20
C ALA A 158 -11.70 -34.28 0.84
N GLU A 159 -11.27 -35.55 0.69
CA GLU A 159 -11.55 -36.61 1.66
C GLU A 159 -10.90 -36.33 3.03
N MET A 160 -9.63 -35.91 3.03
CA MET A 160 -8.86 -35.63 4.24
C MET A 160 -9.46 -34.52 5.09
N TYR A 161 -9.94 -33.45 4.45
CA TYR A 161 -10.47 -32.27 5.14
C TYR A 161 -12.01 -32.23 5.16
N GLY A 162 -12.67 -33.28 4.69
CA GLY A 162 -14.13 -33.41 4.74
C GLY A 162 -14.86 -32.38 3.87
N PHE A 163 -14.29 -31.98 2.74
CA PHE A 163 -14.95 -31.09 1.79
C PHE A 163 -16.05 -31.82 1.02
N ASP A 164 -17.05 -31.08 0.54
CA ASP A 164 -17.95 -31.60 -0.50
C ASP A 164 -17.12 -31.89 -1.75
N LYS A 165 -16.84 -33.17 -1.99
CA LYS A 165 -15.96 -33.63 -3.07
C LYS A 165 -16.44 -33.14 -4.44
N LYS A 166 -17.75 -33.12 -4.70
CA LYS A 166 -18.28 -32.69 -6.00
C LYS A 166 -18.08 -31.19 -6.19
N ALA A 167 -18.46 -30.39 -5.20
CA ALA A 167 -18.31 -28.93 -5.28
C ALA A 167 -16.83 -28.50 -5.30
N TYR A 168 -15.97 -29.22 -4.57
CA TYR A 168 -14.52 -28.96 -4.54
C TYR A 168 -13.85 -29.25 -5.88
N LEU A 169 -14.16 -30.40 -6.50
CA LEU A 169 -13.60 -30.76 -7.81
C LEU A 169 -14.16 -29.90 -8.95
N ASP A 170 -15.41 -29.46 -8.85
CA ASP A 170 -15.96 -28.43 -9.75
C ASP A 170 -15.15 -27.13 -9.66
N ALA A 171 -14.89 -26.64 -8.43
CA ALA A 171 -14.06 -25.47 -8.22
C ALA A 171 -12.61 -25.67 -8.73
N PHE A 172 -12.05 -26.86 -8.54
CA PHE A 172 -10.73 -27.24 -9.06
C PHE A 172 -10.67 -27.19 -10.59
N SER A 173 -11.70 -27.68 -11.28
CA SER A 173 -11.73 -27.72 -12.74
C SER A 173 -11.76 -26.33 -13.41
N ARG A 174 -12.18 -25.30 -12.66
CA ARG A 174 -12.29 -23.90 -13.11
C ARG A 174 -11.03 -23.07 -12.86
N ILE A 175 -10.00 -23.65 -12.24
CA ILE A 175 -8.75 -22.95 -11.92
C ILE A 175 -8.04 -22.56 -13.22
N PRO A 176 -7.68 -21.28 -13.39
CA PRO A 176 -7.06 -20.82 -14.63
C PRO A 176 -5.66 -21.42 -14.81
N ARG A 177 -5.27 -21.55 -16.08
CA ARG A 177 -3.93 -21.98 -16.48
C ARG A 177 -3.24 -20.88 -17.26
N TYR A 178 -1.96 -20.64 -16.94
CA TYR A 178 -1.17 -19.60 -17.57
C TYR A 178 0.18 -20.11 -18.05
N SER A 179 0.72 -19.47 -19.08
CA SER A 179 2.10 -19.72 -19.48
C SER A 179 3.08 -19.00 -18.55
N ARG A 180 4.30 -19.53 -18.42
CA ARG A 180 5.38 -18.84 -17.70
C ARG A 180 5.67 -17.45 -18.27
N LYS A 181 5.47 -17.28 -19.57
CA LYS A 181 5.66 -16.01 -20.27
C LYS A 181 4.61 -14.98 -19.85
N ASP A 182 3.35 -15.39 -19.73
CA ASP A 182 2.27 -14.49 -19.30
C ASP A 182 2.46 -14.06 -17.85
N ILE A 183 2.81 -15.00 -16.96
CA ILE A 183 3.17 -14.66 -15.57
C ILE A 183 4.37 -13.73 -15.50
N HIS A 184 5.40 -13.93 -16.34
CA HIS A 184 6.53 -13.01 -16.37
C HIS A 184 6.13 -11.57 -16.75
N HIS A 185 5.29 -11.39 -17.78
CA HIS A 185 4.79 -10.07 -18.16
C HIS A 185 3.88 -9.46 -17.10
N LEU A 186 3.01 -10.28 -16.50
CA LEU A 186 2.14 -9.88 -15.40
C LEU A 186 2.96 -9.35 -14.23
N MET A 187 3.98 -10.08 -13.82
CA MET A 187 4.85 -9.64 -12.73
C MET A 187 5.67 -8.42 -13.11
N SER A 188 6.10 -8.29 -14.37
CA SER A 188 6.71 -7.05 -14.85
C SER A 188 5.79 -5.84 -14.66
N PHE A 189 4.50 -6.00 -14.93
CA PHE A 189 3.49 -4.98 -14.66
C PHE A 189 3.31 -4.74 -13.16
N LEU A 190 3.01 -5.79 -12.37
CA LEU A 190 2.71 -5.66 -10.94
C LEU A 190 3.88 -5.08 -10.13
N VAL A 191 5.12 -5.44 -10.46
CA VAL A 191 6.32 -4.87 -9.84
C VAL A 191 6.46 -3.37 -10.15
N LYS A 192 6.23 -2.96 -11.41
CA LYS A 192 6.23 -1.53 -11.80
C LYS A 192 5.07 -0.77 -11.15
N PHE A 193 3.90 -1.41 -11.06
CA PHE A 193 2.75 -0.87 -10.39
C PHE A 193 3.01 -0.66 -8.89
N ALA A 194 3.62 -1.63 -8.20
CA ALA A 194 4.04 -1.49 -6.81
C ALA A 194 5.02 -0.30 -6.62
N ALA A 195 5.98 -0.15 -7.53
CA ALA A 195 6.91 0.98 -7.50
C ALA A 195 6.21 2.33 -7.75
N TYR A 196 5.25 2.38 -8.66
CA TYR A 196 4.43 3.58 -8.90
C TYR A 196 3.56 3.94 -7.69
N LEU A 197 2.88 2.95 -7.10
CA LEU A 197 2.12 3.11 -5.87
C LEU A 197 2.98 3.61 -4.71
N SER A 198 4.19 3.06 -4.56
CA SER A 198 5.16 3.51 -3.56
C SER A 198 5.46 5.01 -3.70
N LYS A 199 5.77 5.44 -4.94
CA LYS A 199 6.14 6.82 -5.23
C LYS A 199 4.99 7.79 -4.96
N ILE A 200 3.79 7.52 -5.48
CA ILE A 200 2.64 8.41 -5.31
C ILE A 200 2.21 8.50 -3.84
N SER A 201 2.26 7.38 -3.12
CA SER A 201 1.95 7.32 -1.69
C SER A 201 2.92 8.14 -0.86
N LEU A 202 4.22 8.03 -1.13
CA LEU A 202 5.24 8.82 -0.44
C LEU A 202 5.05 10.32 -0.68
N SER A 203 4.80 10.72 -1.94
CA SER A 203 4.52 12.12 -2.28
C SER A 203 3.28 12.66 -1.58
N ASN A 204 2.21 11.86 -1.48
CA ASN A 204 1.00 12.26 -0.77
C ASN A 204 1.24 12.47 0.72
N VAL A 205 1.98 11.57 1.39
CA VAL A 205 2.32 11.72 2.82
C VAL A 205 3.16 12.98 3.05
N GLN A 206 4.15 13.25 2.20
CA GLN A 206 4.97 14.46 2.28
C GLN A 206 4.13 15.73 2.14
N LEU A 207 3.26 15.77 1.13
CA LEU A 207 2.40 16.91 0.89
C LEU A 207 1.43 17.17 2.06
N GLN A 208 0.86 16.11 2.65
CA GLN A 208 -0.02 16.24 3.83
C GLN A 208 0.74 16.82 5.04
N LYS A 209 1.97 16.38 5.27
CA LYS A 209 2.82 16.91 6.33
C LYS A 209 3.11 18.39 6.12
N GLU A 210 3.56 18.77 4.93
CA GLU A 210 3.85 20.18 4.60
C GLU A 210 2.62 21.07 4.76
N ILE A 211 1.44 20.62 4.31
CA ILE A 211 0.18 21.36 4.48
C ILE A 211 -0.16 21.53 5.96
N SER A 212 0.03 20.50 6.78
CA SER A 212 -0.23 20.55 8.22
C SER A 212 0.71 21.53 8.93
N GLU A 213 2.01 21.45 8.65
CA GLU A 213 3.02 22.35 9.21
C GLU A 213 2.75 23.81 8.81
N ARG A 214 2.42 24.05 7.53
CA ARG A 214 2.06 25.39 7.05
C ARG A 214 0.85 25.95 7.78
N LYS A 215 -0.21 25.17 7.96
CA LYS A 215 -1.42 25.60 8.69
C LYS A 215 -1.13 25.93 10.15
N GLN A 216 -0.26 25.16 10.81
CA GLN A 216 0.14 25.44 12.19
C GLN A 216 0.94 26.74 12.28
N ALA A 217 1.87 26.97 11.35
CA ALA A 217 2.64 28.22 11.28
C ALA A 217 1.75 29.43 10.99
N GLU A 218 0.80 29.31 10.04
CA GLU A 218 -0.19 30.36 9.73
C GLU A 218 -1.06 30.69 10.96
N ALA A 219 -1.55 29.67 11.68
CA ALA A 219 -2.35 29.87 12.89
C ALA A 219 -1.55 30.54 14.02
N ALA A 220 -0.29 30.13 14.23
CA ALA A 220 0.59 30.74 15.23
C ALA A 220 0.93 32.19 14.88
N LEU A 221 1.14 32.50 13.59
CA LEU A 221 1.36 33.86 13.12
C LEU A 221 0.11 34.73 13.37
N GLN A 222 -1.06 34.25 12.99
CA GLN A 222 -2.33 34.96 13.21
C GLN A 222 -2.61 35.23 14.70
N ASP A 223 -2.36 34.26 15.58
CA ASP A 223 -2.49 34.44 17.03
C ASP A 223 -1.49 35.46 17.57
N SER A 224 -0.24 35.43 17.10
CA SER A 224 0.79 36.42 17.46
C SER A 224 0.39 37.84 17.00
N GLU A 225 -0.05 38.00 15.76
CA GLU A 225 -0.52 39.27 15.21
C GLU A 225 -1.74 39.81 15.96
N ALA A 226 -2.70 38.94 16.30
CA ALA A 226 -3.87 39.30 17.08
C ALA A 226 -3.47 39.78 18.50
N ARG A 227 -2.56 39.07 19.17
CA ARG A 227 -2.03 39.47 20.48
C ARG A 227 -1.30 40.80 20.41
N LEU A 228 -0.43 41.00 19.42
CA LEU A 228 0.26 42.27 19.21
C LEU A 228 -0.71 43.42 18.95
N ARG A 229 -1.73 43.19 18.12
CA ARG A 229 -2.78 44.18 17.84
C ARG A 229 -3.57 44.54 19.11
N ILE A 230 -3.93 43.56 19.94
CA ILE A 230 -4.60 43.80 21.23
C ILE A 230 -3.70 44.62 22.15
N LEU A 231 -2.42 44.27 22.28
CA LEU A 231 -1.47 44.99 23.13
C LEU A 231 -1.30 46.45 22.66
N ILE A 232 -1.07 46.68 21.36
CA ILE A 232 -0.93 48.02 20.79
C ILE A 232 -2.20 48.86 21.01
N ASN A 233 -3.37 48.25 20.79
CA ASN A 233 -4.66 48.95 20.91
C ASN A 233 -5.04 49.26 22.36
N THR A 234 -4.48 48.55 23.34
CA THR A 234 -4.77 48.75 24.77
C THR A 234 -3.76 49.63 25.49
N ILE A 235 -2.63 49.98 24.85
CA ILE A 235 -1.64 50.92 25.41
C ILE A 235 -2.27 52.33 25.49
N PRO A 236 -2.21 53.01 26.67
CA PRO A 236 -2.80 54.33 26.87
C PRO A 236 -1.94 55.49 26.32
N ASP A 237 -0.72 55.20 25.86
CA ASP A 237 0.20 56.14 25.24
C ASP A 237 -0.01 56.24 23.72
N LEU A 238 0.48 57.31 23.12
CA LEU A 238 0.46 57.49 21.66
C LEU A 238 1.51 56.55 21.04
N VAL A 239 1.06 55.56 20.28
CA VAL A 239 1.95 54.60 19.58
C VAL A 239 1.78 54.78 18.08
N TRP A 240 2.90 54.89 17.35
CA TRP A 240 2.91 54.96 15.90
C TRP A 240 4.18 54.33 15.31
N LEU A 241 4.09 53.90 14.05
CA LEU A 241 5.21 53.45 13.23
C LEU A 241 5.36 54.36 12.01
N LYS A 242 6.60 54.56 11.58
CA LYS A 242 6.93 55.27 10.35
C LYS A 242 7.86 54.42 9.49
N ASP A 243 7.76 54.56 8.17
CA ASP A 243 8.75 54.04 7.23
C ASP A 243 10.02 54.91 7.20
N GLN A 244 10.99 54.53 6.35
CA GLN A 244 12.26 55.26 6.20
C GLN A 244 12.08 56.66 5.58
N GLN A 245 10.95 56.91 4.92
CA GLN A 245 10.59 58.20 4.32
C GLN A 245 9.81 59.09 5.31
N GLY A 246 9.53 58.58 6.51
CA GLY A 246 8.81 59.29 7.57
C GLY A 246 7.29 59.22 7.46
N ILE A 247 6.75 58.41 6.56
CA ILE A 247 5.31 58.21 6.38
C ILE A 247 4.80 57.29 7.49
N TYR A 248 3.67 57.66 8.12
CA TYR A 248 3.02 56.84 9.15
C TYR A 248 2.45 55.56 8.52
N THR A 249 2.82 54.41 9.06
CA THR A 249 2.41 53.09 8.55
C THR A 249 1.50 52.33 9.51
N LEU A 250 1.52 52.68 10.80
CA LEU A 250 0.59 52.16 11.80
C LEU A 250 0.40 53.16 12.94
N CYS A 251 -0.78 53.21 13.57
CA CYS A 251 -1.02 53.93 14.82
C CYS A 251 -2.08 53.24 15.70
N ASN A 252 -2.04 53.47 17.01
CA ASN A 252 -3.04 52.92 17.94
C ASN A 252 -4.26 53.85 18.13
N PRO A 253 -5.40 53.36 18.66
CA PRO A 253 -6.61 54.18 18.85
C PRO A 253 -6.41 55.42 19.74
N ARG A 254 -5.43 55.39 20.65
CA ARG A 254 -5.08 56.57 21.45
C ARG A 254 -4.49 57.68 20.59
N PHE A 255 -3.61 57.34 19.66
CA PHE A 255 -3.06 58.26 18.67
C PHE A 255 -4.17 58.88 17.82
N GLU A 256 -5.06 58.06 17.27
CA GLU A 256 -6.20 58.52 16.47
C GLU A 256 -7.09 59.49 17.25
N SER A 257 -7.39 59.17 18.52
CA SER A 257 -8.23 60.01 19.39
C SER A 257 -7.58 61.35 19.71
N PHE A 258 -6.25 61.40 19.85
CA PHE A 258 -5.52 62.63 20.16
C PHE A 258 -5.43 63.57 18.96
N PHE A 259 -5.17 63.02 17.76
CA PHE A 259 -5.06 63.81 16.53
C PHE A 259 -6.39 64.02 15.80
N GLY A 260 -7.43 63.26 16.14
CA GLY A 260 -8.76 63.34 15.54
C GLY A 260 -8.85 62.76 14.12
N VAL A 261 -7.90 61.89 13.74
CA VAL A 261 -7.81 61.30 12.40
C VAL A 261 -7.57 59.81 12.55
N SER A 262 -8.41 58.99 11.90
CA SER A 262 -8.24 57.54 11.85
C SER A 262 -7.13 57.14 10.88
N GLU A 263 -6.49 56.03 11.20
CA GLU A 263 -5.58 55.30 10.32
C GLU A 263 -6.29 55.02 8.97
N ARG A 264 -5.58 55.26 7.86
CA ARG A 264 -6.07 55.07 6.49
C ARG A 264 -5.24 54.02 5.76
#